data_AF-A0A7G7MIH9-F1
#
_entry.id   AF-A0A7G7MIH9-F1
#
_cell.length_a   1.000
_cell.length_b   1.000
_cell.length_c   1.000
_cell.angle_alpha   90.00
_cell.angle_beta   90.00
_cell.angle_gamma   90.00
#
_symmetry.space_group_name_H-M   'P 1'
#
loop_
_entity.id
_entity.type
_entity.pdbx_description
1 polymer ?
#
loop_
_entity_poly.entity_id
_entity_poly.type
_entity_poly.pdbx_seq_one_letter_code
_entity_poly.pdbx_strand_id
1 'polypeptide(L)'
;MARILIVTRGGDPTALGIGTELVRRGHDVRALDHADRYAAVNGAGLGFAAYTHAAAWSPAAQVPENRFLAARVALALDPGAGVDVRAELVRRRPDVVLVDATCLTAVREAERSGIPTAVLVPTLHRFLAERWAAGPLGLASRLRRLRPTTLWGRAARVIVATDPDLDGPLPAGAVHTGAVTGRLRPPAREPDVLVAVGLGTGAYPGQAELLQRVLDGLADLDGQALVGIGDGVDGDALRVPGTVRLHRRLDHADVLSRAHLLIGHGGHASTLRALANDLPVLVLPGHPQLVHPMIGAAVEVAGAGRALPPDSPPEVIAAGVAALLADGPHRAAAAAVGARIRSRDGAGAAADELESLLPG
;
A
#
# COMPACT_ATOMS: atom_id res chain seq x y z
N MET A 1 -12.05 -8.81 25.30
CA MET A 1 -12.63 -8.42 24.01
C MET A 1 -12.82 -6.91 24.01
N ALA A 2 -12.05 -6.19 23.21
CA ALA A 2 -12.16 -4.74 23.05
C ALA A 2 -12.77 -4.37 21.70
N ARG A 3 -13.34 -3.17 21.60
CA ARG A 3 -13.91 -2.60 20.37
C ARG A 3 -12.87 -1.72 19.69
N ILE A 4 -12.55 -2.02 18.44
CA ILE A 4 -11.51 -1.30 17.69
C ILE A 4 -12.12 -0.74 16.42
N LEU A 5 -11.95 0.57 16.21
CA LEU A 5 -12.34 1.23 14.96
C LEU A 5 -11.11 1.46 14.09
N ILE A 6 -11.14 0.94 12.87
CA ILE A 6 -10.13 1.19 11.84
C ILE A 6 -10.72 2.16 10.82
N VAL A 7 -10.11 3.33 10.65
CA VAL A 7 -10.52 4.33 9.67
C VAL A 7 -9.52 4.31 8.53
N THR A 8 -9.96 3.84 7.36
CA THR A 8 -9.11 3.77 6.16
C THR A 8 -9.69 4.60 5.04
N ARG A 9 -8.98 4.64 3.92
CA ARG A 9 -9.42 5.30 2.70
C ARG A 9 -9.11 4.44 1.49
N GLY A 10 -10.03 3.54 1.19
CA GLY A 10 -9.92 2.65 0.03
C GLY A 10 -9.54 1.22 0.36
N GLY A 11 -9.75 0.75 1.59
CA GLY A 11 -9.53 -0.64 1.99
C GLY A 11 -8.07 -1.02 1.91
N ASP A 12 -7.20 -0.21 2.52
CA ASP A 12 -5.75 -0.44 2.51
C ASP A 12 -5.42 -1.86 3.03
N PRO A 13 -4.71 -2.69 2.25
CA PRO A 13 -4.44 -4.08 2.63
C PRO A 13 -3.68 -4.22 3.95
N THR A 14 -2.84 -3.24 4.31
CA THR A 14 -2.10 -3.22 5.58
C THR A 14 -3.08 -3.04 6.74
N ALA A 15 -3.97 -2.05 6.64
CA ALA A 15 -4.98 -1.82 7.67
C ALA A 15 -5.92 -3.02 7.84
N LEU A 16 -6.35 -3.64 6.74
CA LEU A 16 -7.19 -4.84 6.77
C LEU A 16 -6.44 -6.05 7.34
N GLY A 17 -5.15 -6.20 7.06
CA GLY A 17 -4.33 -7.26 7.64
C GLY A 17 -4.17 -7.14 9.16
N ILE A 18 -3.94 -5.91 9.66
CA ILE A 18 -3.91 -5.62 11.11
C ILE A 18 -5.28 -5.91 11.73
N GLY A 19 -6.37 -5.48 11.08
CA GLY A 19 -7.72 -5.76 11.56
C GLY A 19 -8.06 -7.26 11.59
N THR A 20 -7.61 -8.03 10.60
CA THR A 20 -7.78 -9.49 10.55
C THR A 20 -7.10 -10.15 11.74
N GLU A 21 -5.88 -9.71 12.07
CA GLU A 21 -5.15 -10.21 13.23
C GLU A 21 -5.86 -9.87 14.56
N LEU A 22 -6.37 -8.65 14.71
CA LEU A 22 -7.15 -8.26 15.88
C LEU A 22 -8.46 -9.07 16.03
N VAL A 23 -9.14 -9.36 14.92
CA VAL A 23 -10.31 -10.26 14.92
C VAL A 23 -9.90 -11.67 15.38
N ARG A 24 -8.77 -12.20 14.88
CA ARG A 24 -8.23 -13.51 15.28
C ARG A 24 -7.93 -13.57 16.79
N ARG A 25 -7.51 -12.46 17.39
CA ARG A 25 -7.28 -12.31 18.84
C ARG A 25 -8.56 -12.11 19.66
N GLY A 26 -9.72 -12.06 19.01
CA GLY A 26 -11.03 -11.99 19.67
C GLY A 26 -11.52 -10.57 19.96
N HIS A 27 -11.02 -9.56 19.24
CA HIS A 27 -11.54 -8.19 19.30
C HIS A 27 -12.73 -7.99 18.34
N ASP A 28 -13.58 -7.04 18.70
CA ASP A 28 -14.69 -6.57 17.86
C ASP A 28 -14.17 -5.41 16.99
N VAL A 29 -13.75 -5.74 15.77
CA VAL A 29 -13.09 -4.81 14.86
C VAL A 29 -14.06 -4.34 13.78
N ARG A 30 -14.14 -3.03 13.58
CA ARG A 30 -14.94 -2.41 12.53
C ARG A 30 -14.10 -1.47 11.68
N ALA A 31 -14.30 -1.49 10.37
CA ALA A 31 -13.73 -0.49 9.47
C ALA A 31 -14.76 0.57 9.06
N LEU A 32 -14.35 1.85 9.05
CA LEU A 32 -15.06 2.96 8.44
C LEU A 32 -14.38 3.34 7.13
N ASP A 33 -15.10 3.22 6.00
CA ASP A 33 -14.55 3.46 4.66
C ASP A 33 -15.64 3.79 3.62
N HIS A 34 -15.27 4.01 2.36
CA HIS A 34 -16.20 4.17 1.23
C HIS A 34 -17.00 2.89 0.98
N ALA A 35 -18.26 3.04 0.57
CA ALA A 35 -19.22 1.93 0.41
C ALA A 35 -18.72 0.82 -0.54
N ASP A 36 -17.96 1.19 -1.57
CA ASP A 36 -17.39 0.25 -2.55
C ASP A 36 -16.30 -0.68 -1.96
N ARG A 37 -15.85 -0.42 -0.72
CA ARG A 37 -14.89 -1.25 0.02
C ARG A 37 -15.53 -2.31 0.90
N TYR A 38 -16.86 -2.36 1.00
CA TYR A 38 -17.59 -3.33 1.83
C TYR A 38 -17.09 -4.77 1.63
N ALA A 39 -16.97 -5.22 0.37
CA ALA A 39 -16.54 -6.59 0.07
C ALA A 39 -15.12 -6.90 0.56
N ALA A 40 -14.20 -5.94 0.47
CA ALA A 40 -12.82 -6.11 0.93
C ALA A 40 -12.75 -6.17 2.47
N VAL A 41 -13.47 -5.27 3.15
CA VAL A 41 -13.54 -5.23 4.62
C VAL A 41 -14.18 -6.51 5.18
N ASN A 42 -15.33 -6.89 4.63
CA ASN A 42 -16.05 -8.08 5.10
C ASN A 42 -15.28 -9.37 4.77
N GLY A 43 -14.59 -9.43 3.63
CA GLY A 43 -13.70 -10.54 3.29
C GLY A 43 -12.51 -10.70 4.24
N ALA A 44 -12.10 -9.62 4.91
CA ALA A 44 -11.10 -9.65 5.99
C ALA A 44 -11.70 -10.01 7.37
N GLY A 45 -13.02 -10.23 7.46
CA GLY A 45 -13.72 -10.60 8.69
C GLY A 45 -14.05 -9.43 9.62
N LEU A 46 -13.89 -8.18 9.17
CA LEU A 46 -14.20 -6.99 9.95
C LEU A 46 -15.66 -6.58 9.77
N GLY A 47 -16.25 -5.96 10.79
CA GLY A 47 -17.49 -5.21 10.63
C GLY A 47 -17.28 -3.99 9.72
N PHE A 48 -18.35 -3.48 9.10
CA PHE A 48 -18.27 -2.34 8.17
C PHE A 48 -19.17 -1.17 8.58
N ALA A 49 -18.68 0.06 8.37
CA ALA A 49 -19.45 1.29 8.33
C ALA A 49 -19.06 2.07 7.07
N ALA A 50 -20.06 2.60 6.36
CA ALA A 50 -19.82 3.44 5.20
C ALA A 50 -19.65 4.90 5.61
N TYR A 51 -18.76 5.63 4.93
CA TYR A 51 -18.83 7.08 4.88
C TYR A 51 -20.18 7.54 4.31
N THR A 52 -20.74 8.59 4.91
CA THR A 52 -22.03 9.17 4.50
C THR A 52 -21.91 10.63 4.09
N HIS A 53 -20.89 11.34 4.60
CA HIS A 53 -20.60 12.73 4.30
C HIS A 53 -19.31 12.90 3.52
N ALA A 54 -18.37 11.95 3.59
CA ALA A 54 -17.15 11.99 2.79
C ALA A 54 -17.48 12.04 1.30
N ALA A 55 -16.71 12.80 0.54
CA ALA A 55 -16.87 12.91 -0.89
C ALA A 55 -16.74 11.52 -1.54
N ALA A 56 -17.61 11.22 -2.50
CA ALA A 56 -17.51 9.97 -3.24
C ALA A 56 -16.12 9.86 -3.89
N TRP A 57 -15.43 8.78 -3.60
CA TRP A 57 -14.12 8.49 -4.13
C TRP A 57 -13.98 6.99 -4.35
N SER A 58 -13.29 6.62 -5.42
CA SER A 58 -12.94 5.23 -5.69
C SER A 58 -11.47 5.16 -6.13
N PRO A 59 -10.71 4.15 -5.66
CA PRO A 59 -9.36 3.92 -6.17
C PRO A 59 -9.30 3.76 -7.69
N ALA A 60 -10.36 3.24 -8.31
CA ALA A 60 -10.42 2.99 -9.75
C ALA A 60 -10.66 4.26 -10.60
N ALA A 61 -11.03 5.38 -9.98
CA ALA A 61 -11.44 6.57 -10.71
C ALA A 61 -10.24 7.28 -11.35
N GLN A 62 -10.23 7.36 -12.68
CA GLN A 62 -9.24 8.13 -13.42
C GLN A 62 -9.42 9.63 -13.19
N VAL A 63 -8.31 10.33 -12.96
CA VAL A 63 -8.28 11.79 -12.79
C VAL A 63 -7.28 12.36 -13.81
N PRO A 64 -7.65 13.41 -14.56
CA PRO A 64 -6.71 14.08 -15.46
C PRO A 64 -5.45 14.54 -14.73
N GLU A 65 -4.30 14.46 -15.40
CA GLU A 65 -2.98 14.75 -14.80
C GLU A 65 -2.92 16.13 -14.12
N ASN A 66 -3.43 17.15 -14.80
CA ASN A 66 -3.48 18.53 -14.26
C ASN A 66 -4.35 18.69 -12.99
N ARG A 67 -5.22 17.73 -12.69
CA ARG A 67 -6.08 17.71 -11.47
C ARG A 67 -5.66 16.67 -10.45
N PHE A 68 -4.73 15.76 -10.79
CA PHE A 68 -4.38 14.62 -9.95
C PHE A 68 -3.94 15.03 -8.54
N LEU A 69 -2.99 15.97 -8.44
CA LEU A 69 -2.52 16.47 -7.15
C LEU A 69 -3.63 17.15 -6.34
N ALA A 70 -4.44 17.98 -7.01
CA ALA A 70 -5.54 18.69 -6.36
C ALA A 70 -6.61 17.72 -5.83
N ALA A 71 -6.92 16.65 -6.57
CA ALA A 71 -7.82 15.59 -6.12
C ALA A 71 -7.27 14.88 -4.88
N ARG A 72 -5.97 14.57 -4.83
CA ARG A 72 -5.33 13.98 -3.65
C ARG A 72 -5.35 14.91 -2.43
N VAL A 73 -5.15 16.22 -2.64
CA VAL A 73 -5.26 17.22 -1.56
C VAL A 73 -6.69 17.30 -1.06
N ALA A 74 -7.68 17.38 -1.95
CA ALA A 74 -9.09 17.43 -1.59
C ALA A 74 -9.50 16.21 -0.76
N LEU A 75 -9.04 15.02 -1.17
CA LEU A 75 -9.31 13.76 -0.50
C LEU A 75 -8.68 13.68 0.90
N ALA A 76 -7.42 14.09 1.06
CA ALA A 76 -6.74 14.08 2.37
C ALA A 76 -7.33 15.10 3.37
N LEU A 77 -7.93 16.17 2.86
CA LEU A 77 -8.49 17.27 3.64
C LEU A 77 -10.01 17.28 3.67
N ASP A 78 -10.65 16.18 3.28
CA ASP A 78 -12.10 16.07 3.17
C ASP A 78 -12.75 16.22 4.56
N PRO A 79 -13.54 17.30 4.80
CA PRO A 79 -14.22 17.47 6.08
C PRO A 79 -15.30 16.41 6.32
N GLY A 80 -15.89 15.82 5.27
CA GLY A 80 -16.92 14.81 5.38
C GLY A 80 -16.43 13.55 6.09
N ALA A 81 -15.21 13.10 5.79
CA ALA A 81 -14.58 12.00 6.51
C ALA A 81 -14.45 12.27 8.03
N GLY A 82 -14.13 13.51 8.43
CA GLY A 82 -14.09 13.89 9.84
C GLY A 82 -15.47 13.88 10.51
N VAL A 83 -16.52 14.32 9.80
CA VAL A 83 -17.91 14.26 10.28
C VAL A 83 -18.34 12.81 10.51
N ASP A 84 -18.05 11.93 9.55
CA ASP A 84 -18.39 10.52 9.64
C ASP A 84 -17.64 9.81 10.77
N VAL A 85 -16.34 10.09 10.95
CA VAL A 85 -15.55 9.56 12.08
C VAL A 85 -16.19 9.98 13.40
N ARG A 86 -16.47 11.27 13.58
CA ARG A 86 -17.11 11.76 14.80
C ARG A 86 -18.47 11.08 15.04
N ALA A 87 -19.28 10.91 14.00
CA ALA A 87 -20.56 10.23 14.10
C ALA A 87 -20.39 8.75 14.48
N GLU A 88 -19.40 8.04 13.94
CA GLU A 88 -19.09 6.65 14.29
C GLU A 88 -18.68 6.51 15.75
N LEU A 89 -17.77 7.38 16.21
CA LEU A 89 -17.25 7.37 17.58
C LEU A 89 -18.37 7.59 18.62
N VAL A 90 -19.39 8.39 18.28
CA VAL A 90 -20.59 8.57 19.13
C VAL A 90 -21.52 7.37 19.03
N ARG A 91 -21.79 6.88 17.81
CA ARG A 91 -22.74 5.79 17.57
C ARG A 91 -22.30 4.48 18.22
N ARG A 92 -21.01 4.16 18.14
CA ARG A 92 -20.42 2.96 18.74
C ARG A 92 -19.01 3.28 19.20
N ARG A 93 -18.90 3.78 20.43
CA ARG A 93 -17.64 4.17 21.04
C ARG A 93 -16.64 3.00 21.05
N PRO A 94 -15.49 3.10 20.35
CA PRO A 94 -14.42 2.13 20.43
C PRO A 94 -13.53 2.39 21.65
N ASP A 95 -12.75 1.38 22.04
CA ASP A 95 -11.72 1.47 23.08
C ASP A 95 -10.42 2.06 22.51
N VAL A 96 -10.09 1.75 21.24
CA VAL A 96 -8.95 2.29 20.49
C VAL A 96 -9.35 2.57 19.04
N VAL A 97 -8.76 3.60 18.43
CA VAL A 97 -8.94 3.94 17.01
C VAL A 97 -7.60 3.82 16.26
N LEU A 98 -7.59 3.13 15.11
CA LEU A 98 -6.49 3.15 14.16
C LEU A 98 -6.89 3.99 12.93
N VAL A 99 -6.16 5.05 12.60
CA VAL A 99 -6.49 5.94 11.48
C VAL A 99 -5.36 5.99 10.47
N ASP A 100 -5.67 5.86 9.18
CA ASP A 100 -4.71 6.09 8.10
C ASP A 100 -4.11 7.50 8.18
N ALA A 101 -2.77 7.60 8.17
CA ALA A 101 -2.01 8.83 8.35
C ALA A 101 -2.38 9.94 7.35
N THR A 102 -2.84 9.57 6.17
CA THR A 102 -3.21 10.54 5.14
C THR A 102 -4.61 11.14 5.37
N CYS A 103 -5.44 10.57 6.26
CA CYS A 103 -6.82 11.01 6.54
C CYS A 103 -6.79 12.13 7.60
N LEU A 104 -6.27 13.30 7.26
CA LEU A 104 -5.93 14.32 8.27
C LEU A 104 -7.14 14.82 9.08
N THR A 105 -8.31 14.89 8.46
CA THR A 105 -9.55 15.25 9.15
C THR A 105 -10.02 14.14 10.09
N ALA A 106 -9.93 12.88 9.68
CA ALA A 106 -10.22 11.72 10.53
C ALA A 106 -9.28 11.66 11.74
N VAL A 107 -7.97 11.82 11.52
CA VAL A 107 -6.96 11.84 12.61
C VAL A 107 -7.33 12.93 13.62
N ARG A 108 -7.64 14.14 13.16
CA ARG A 108 -8.02 15.24 14.05
C ARG A 108 -9.27 14.94 14.88
N GLU A 109 -10.31 14.37 14.27
CA GLU A 109 -11.57 14.11 15.00
C GLU A 109 -11.45 12.90 15.93
N ALA A 110 -10.63 11.89 15.59
CA ALA A 110 -10.29 10.80 16.50
C ALA A 110 -9.52 11.31 17.72
N GLU A 111 -8.48 12.13 17.52
CA GLU A 111 -7.72 12.76 18.61
C GLU A 111 -8.61 13.62 19.54
N ARG A 112 -9.52 14.40 18.97
CA ARG A 112 -10.44 15.26 19.73
C ARG A 112 -11.45 14.48 20.58
N SER A 113 -11.69 13.21 20.26
CA SER A 113 -12.61 12.37 21.02
C SER A 113 -12.06 11.96 22.39
N GLY A 114 -10.74 12.09 22.60
CA GLY A 114 -10.05 11.61 23.79
C GLY A 114 -9.93 10.08 23.88
N ILE A 115 -10.33 9.35 22.84
CA ILE A 115 -10.12 7.90 22.73
C ILE A 115 -8.66 7.66 22.30
N PRO A 116 -7.93 6.71 22.91
CA PRO A 116 -6.60 6.33 22.46
C PRO A 116 -6.56 6.08 20.96
N THR A 117 -5.77 6.88 20.25
CA THR A 117 -5.73 6.89 18.79
C THR A 117 -4.31 6.56 18.33
N ALA A 118 -4.20 5.60 17.43
CA ALA A 118 -2.99 5.27 16.70
C ALA A 118 -3.13 5.71 15.24
N VAL A 119 -2.03 6.16 14.66
CA VAL A 119 -1.94 6.51 13.25
C VAL A 119 -1.21 5.41 12.49
N LEU A 120 -1.83 4.88 11.44
CA LEU A 120 -1.22 3.91 10.53
C LEU A 120 -0.50 4.62 9.39
N VAL A 121 0.78 4.34 9.23
CA VAL A 121 1.56 4.66 8.03
C VAL A 121 1.73 3.36 7.23
N PRO A 122 0.90 3.11 6.19
CA PRO A 122 0.95 1.87 5.39
C PRO A 122 2.02 1.93 4.30
N THR A 123 3.05 2.76 4.47
CA THR A 123 4.12 2.99 3.50
C THR A 123 5.39 3.48 4.21
N LEU A 124 6.31 4.13 3.49
CA LEU A 124 7.49 4.76 4.08
C LEU A 124 7.10 6.03 4.85
N HIS A 125 7.42 6.09 6.14
CA HIS A 125 7.25 7.29 6.96
C HIS A 125 8.05 8.46 6.39
N ARG A 126 9.28 8.24 5.91
CA ARG A 126 10.08 9.34 5.32
C ARG A 126 9.39 9.97 4.10
N PHE A 127 8.67 9.18 3.30
CA PHE A 127 7.90 9.73 2.18
C PHE A 127 6.79 10.65 2.69
N LEU A 128 6.02 10.19 3.68
CA LEU A 128 4.94 10.99 4.24
C LEU A 128 5.46 12.27 4.92
N ALA A 129 6.55 12.19 5.66
CA ALA A 129 7.12 13.32 6.38
C ALA A 129 7.84 14.33 5.47
N GLU A 130 8.72 13.85 4.59
CA GLU A 130 9.67 14.70 3.84
C GLU A 130 9.18 15.11 2.45
N ARG A 131 8.24 14.37 1.86
CA ARG A 131 7.70 14.68 0.52
C ARG A 131 6.24 15.10 0.59
N TRP A 132 5.40 14.27 1.21
CA TRP A 132 3.95 14.51 1.23
C TRP A 132 3.57 15.69 2.15
N ALA A 133 4.04 15.69 3.40
CA ALA A 133 3.75 16.73 4.38
C ALA A 133 4.61 18.01 4.20
N ALA A 134 5.74 17.93 3.49
CA ALA A 134 6.54 19.09 3.14
C ALA A 134 6.13 19.74 1.80
N GLY A 135 5.38 19.01 0.96
CA GLY A 135 4.96 19.46 -0.37
C GLY A 135 3.67 20.31 -0.38
N PRO A 136 3.02 20.43 -1.56
CA PRO A 136 1.81 21.24 -1.76
C PRO A 136 0.65 20.87 -0.83
N LEU A 137 0.51 19.58 -0.52
CA LEU A 137 -0.50 19.10 0.44
C LEU A 137 -0.20 19.60 1.86
N GLY A 138 1.08 19.56 2.27
CA GLY A 138 1.55 20.18 3.49
C GLY A 138 1.18 21.65 3.62
N LEU A 139 1.34 22.41 2.55
CA LEU A 139 0.93 23.82 2.50
C LEU A 139 -0.59 23.99 2.62
N ALA A 140 -1.37 23.26 1.82
CA ALA A 140 -2.84 23.34 1.85
C ALA A 140 -3.42 22.92 3.21
N SER A 141 -2.85 21.89 3.82
CA SER A 141 -3.26 21.38 5.14
C SER A 141 -2.99 22.40 6.26
N ARG A 142 -1.88 23.14 6.20
CA ARG A 142 -1.56 24.25 7.14
C ARG A 142 -2.60 25.35 7.09
N LEU A 143 -3.10 25.72 5.91
CA LEU A 143 -4.17 26.71 5.75
C LEU A 143 -5.47 26.27 6.46
N ARG A 144 -5.71 24.96 6.54
CA ARG A 144 -6.84 24.35 7.26
C ARG A 144 -6.52 23.99 8.72
N ARG A 145 -5.36 24.42 9.25
CA ARG A 145 -4.87 24.10 10.61
C ARG A 145 -4.72 22.58 10.85
N LEU A 146 -4.41 21.82 9.80
CA LEU A 146 -4.21 20.36 9.81
C LEU A 146 -2.74 20.02 9.53
N ARG A 147 -1.81 20.46 10.39
CA ARG A 147 -0.38 20.19 10.20
C ARG A 147 -0.12 18.66 10.34
N PRO A 148 0.29 17.93 9.28
CA PRO A 148 0.31 16.46 9.32
C PRO A 148 1.21 15.90 10.42
N THR A 149 2.49 16.32 10.47
CA THR A 149 3.46 15.85 11.47
C THR A 149 3.05 16.18 12.90
N THR A 150 2.37 17.32 13.11
CA THR A 150 1.82 17.68 14.43
C THR A 150 0.62 16.81 14.80
N LEU A 151 -0.24 16.44 13.84
CA LEU A 151 -1.37 15.55 14.09
C LEU A 151 -0.89 14.13 14.40
N TRP A 152 0.04 13.61 13.62
CA TRP A 152 0.63 12.29 13.87
C TRP A 152 1.36 12.24 15.20
N GLY A 153 2.13 13.27 15.55
CA GLY A 153 2.86 13.34 16.82
C GLY A 153 1.97 13.56 18.06
N ARG A 154 0.67 13.81 17.91
CA ARG A 154 -0.28 13.85 19.03
C ARG A 154 -0.91 12.49 19.31
N ALA A 155 -0.94 11.61 18.30
CA ALA A 155 -1.43 10.25 18.44
C ALA A 155 -0.67 9.51 19.53
N ALA A 156 -1.36 8.62 20.23
CA ALA A 156 -0.76 7.79 21.26
C ALA A 156 0.35 6.90 20.67
N ARG A 157 0.18 6.47 19.41
CA ARG A 157 1.19 5.74 18.62
C ARG A 157 1.13 6.10 17.14
N VAL A 158 2.28 6.04 16.48
CA VAL A 158 2.38 6.01 15.01
C VAL A 158 2.95 4.66 14.60
N ILE A 159 2.12 3.83 14.00
CA ILE A 159 2.48 2.49 13.52
C ILE A 159 2.96 2.60 12.09
N VAL A 160 4.23 2.29 11.84
CA VAL A 160 4.84 2.28 10.52
C VAL A 160 5.01 0.82 10.07
N ALA A 161 4.12 0.38 9.19
CA ALA A 161 4.00 -1.01 8.78
C ALA A 161 4.93 -1.36 7.61
N THR A 162 6.23 -1.16 7.83
CA THR A 162 7.29 -1.39 6.83
C THR A 162 8.53 -2.02 7.47
N ASP A 163 9.39 -2.55 6.61
CA ASP A 163 10.74 -2.93 6.99
C ASP A 163 11.60 -1.68 7.32
N PRO A 164 12.26 -1.62 8.49
CA PRO A 164 13.03 -0.45 8.92
C PRO A 164 14.15 -0.05 7.94
N ASP A 165 14.82 -1.04 7.33
CA ASP A 165 15.97 -0.79 6.45
C ASP A 165 15.55 -0.14 5.13
N LEU A 166 14.27 -0.26 4.75
CA LEU A 166 13.70 0.38 3.55
C LEU A 166 13.17 1.79 3.82
N ASP A 167 12.98 2.18 5.07
CA ASP A 167 12.43 3.48 5.48
C ASP A 167 13.51 4.40 6.05
N GLY A 168 14.08 4.05 7.19
CA GLY A 168 15.04 4.88 7.93
C GLY A 168 14.58 5.21 9.35
N PRO A 169 15.24 6.14 10.05
CA PRO A 169 14.92 6.45 11.45
C PRO A 169 13.53 7.08 11.61
N LEU A 170 12.87 6.77 12.73
CA LEU A 170 11.55 7.29 13.08
C LEU A 170 11.61 8.33 14.21
N PRO A 171 10.66 9.28 14.27
CA PRO A 171 10.51 10.19 15.40
C PRO A 171 10.03 9.46 16.66
N ALA A 172 10.18 10.11 17.82
CA ALA A 172 9.65 9.59 19.07
C ALA A 172 8.13 9.33 18.99
N GLY A 173 7.68 8.20 19.55
CA GLY A 173 6.28 7.77 19.50
C GLY A 173 5.86 7.03 18.22
N ALA A 174 6.77 6.94 17.23
CA ALA A 174 6.59 6.11 16.05
C ALA A 174 7.40 4.80 16.17
N VAL A 175 6.84 3.71 15.65
CA VAL A 175 7.43 2.37 15.74
C VAL A 175 7.29 1.63 14.41
N HIS A 176 8.35 0.93 14.01
CA HIS A 176 8.27 -0.03 12.93
C HIS A 176 7.71 -1.35 13.45
N THR A 177 6.55 -1.75 12.96
CA THR A 177 5.97 -3.06 13.29
C THR A 177 6.45 -4.15 12.33
N GLY A 178 7.00 -3.76 11.17
CA GLY A 178 7.33 -4.68 10.08
C GLY A 178 6.24 -4.69 9.01
N ALA A 179 6.49 -5.41 7.93
CA ALA A 179 5.58 -5.46 6.79
C ALA A 179 4.33 -6.30 7.08
N VAL A 180 3.14 -5.76 6.78
CA VAL A 180 1.91 -6.56 6.78
C VAL A 180 1.76 -7.22 5.42
N THR A 181 2.26 -8.46 5.30
CA THR A 181 2.31 -9.19 4.02
C THR A 181 1.04 -10.01 3.73
N GLY A 182 0.15 -10.12 4.71
CA GLY A 182 -0.96 -11.07 4.69
C GLY A 182 -0.46 -12.52 4.72
N ARG A 183 -1.33 -13.47 4.38
CA ARG A 183 -0.94 -14.88 4.32
C ARG A 183 0.02 -15.14 3.15
N LEU A 184 1.25 -15.51 3.47
CA LEU A 184 2.21 -16.06 2.51
C LEU A 184 1.91 -17.54 2.27
N ARG A 185 2.14 -18.01 1.03
CA ARG A 185 2.11 -19.43 0.70
C ARG A 185 3.54 -19.98 0.66
N PRO A 186 3.74 -21.27 0.95
CA PRO A 186 5.03 -21.91 0.72
C PRO A 186 5.48 -21.70 -0.73
N PRO A 187 6.78 -21.47 -0.99
CA PRO A 187 7.29 -21.35 -2.36
C PRO A 187 6.96 -22.60 -3.17
N ALA A 188 6.35 -22.40 -4.33
CA ALA A 188 5.97 -23.43 -5.28
C ALA A 188 6.35 -22.96 -6.69
N ARG A 189 7.62 -22.54 -6.85
CA ARG A 189 8.11 -21.95 -8.11
C ARG A 189 7.82 -22.88 -9.28
N GLU A 190 7.26 -22.31 -10.33
CA GLU A 190 7.04 -23.02 -11.58
C GLU A 190 8.39 -23.47 -12.16
N PRO A 191 8.46 -24.60 -12.87
CA PRO A 191 9.65 -24.99 -13.62
C PRO A 191 9.99 -23.95 -14.70
N ASP A 192 8.97 -23.37 -15.32
CA ASP A 192 9.10 -22.35 -16.35
C ASP A 192 9.07 -20.94 -15.74
N VAL A 193 9.73 -19.98 -16.40
CA VAL A 193 9.76 -18.58 -15.95
C VAL A 193 8.34 -18.02 -15.87
N LEU A 194 8.06 -17.39 -14.73
CA LEU A 194 6.79 -16.73 -14.45
C LEU A 194 7.04 -15.31 -13.92
N VAL A 195 6.60 -14.29 -14.65
CA VAL A 195 6.68 -12.88 -14.26
C VAL A 195 5.32 -12.40 -13.79
N ALA A 196 5.24 -11.86 -12.58
CA ALA A 196 4.05 -11.18 -12.09
C ALA A 196 4.13 -9.69 -12.42
N VAL A 197 3.06 -9.09 -12.92
CA VAL A 197 2.99 -7.64 -13.21
C VAL A 197 1.83 -7.01 -12.46
N GLY A 198 2.09 -5.95 -11.71
CA GLY A 198 1.07 -5.24 -10.92
C GLY A 198 1.30 -3.73 -10.84
N LEU A 199 0.41 -2.96 -11.46
CA LEU A 199 0.45 -1.49 -11.43
C LEU A 199 -0.49 -0.88 -10.36
N GLY A 200 -0.89 -1.68 -9.38
CA GLY A 200 -1.70 -1.25 -8.24
C GLY A 200 -3.19 -1.19 -8.55
N THR A 201 -3.97 -0.89 -7.52
CA THR A 201 -5.44 -0.77 -7.59
C THR A 201 -5.92 0.67 -7.70
N GLY A 202 -5.02 1.63 -7.46
CA GLY A 202 -5.28 3.06 -7.61
C GLY A 202 -4.98 3.52 -9.04
N ALA A 203 -5.95 4.12 -9.70
CA ALA A 203 -5.80 4.78 -10.98
C ALA A 203 -4.89 6.01 -10.87
N TYR A 204 -4.03 6.19 -11.87
CA TYR A 204 -3.20 7.38 -12.02
C TYR A 204 -2.98 7.69 -13.52
N PRO A 205 -2.74 8.97 -13.86
CA PRO A 205 -2.45 9.38 -15.24
C PRO A 205 -1.27 8.60 -15.83
N GLY A 206 -1.38 8.15 -17.08
CA GLY A 206 -0.30 7.42 -17.76
C GLY A 206 -0.21 5.92 -17.45
N GLN A 207 -1.14 5.38 -16.64
CA GLN A 207 -1.09 3.98 -16.21
C GLN A 207 -1.22 2.98 -17.36
N ALA A 208 -2.10 3.26 -18.33
CA ALA A 208 -2.31 2.37 -19.49
C ALA A 208 -1.09 2.38 -20.43
N GLU A 209 -0.48 3.55 -20.63
CA GLU A 209 0.70 3.75 -21.46
C GLU A 209 1.94 3.10 -20.84
N LEU A 210 2.07 3.19 -19.51
CA LEU A 210 3.09 2.44 -18.77
C LEU A 210 2.87 0.94 -18.90
N LEU A 211 1.62 0.48 -18.73
CA LEU A 211 1.31 -0.94 -18.87
C LEU A 211 1.65 -1.45 -20.26
N GLN A 212 1.25 -0.73 -21.32
CA GLN A 212 1.52 -1.12 -22.70
C GLN A 212 3.03 -1.28 -22.95
N ARG A 213 3.87 -0.38 -22.44
CA ARG A 213 5.33 -0.52 -22.59
C ARG A 213 5.89 -1.72 -21.84
N VAL A 214 5.33 -2.05 -20.67
CA VAL A 214 5.68 -3.28 -19.96
C VAL A 214 5.27 -4.51 -20.76
N LEU A 215 4.07 -4.53 -21.35
CA LEU A 215 3.62 -5.62 -22.20
C LEU A 215 4.54 -5.79 -23.42
N ASP A 216 4.86 -4.70 -24.11
CA ASP A 216 5.76 -4.72 -25.26
C ASP A 216 7.15 -5.25 -24.87
N GLY A 217 7.66 -4.90 -23.68
CA GLY A 217 8.94 -5.40 -23.16
C GLY A 217 8.93 -6.87 -22.73
N LEU A 218 7.76 -7.50 -22.67
CA LEU A 218 7.57 -8.92 -22.34
C LEU A 218 7.22 -9.77 -23.56
N ALA A 219 7.19 -9.18 -24.77
CA ALA A 219 6.71 -9.86 -25.97
C ALA A 219 7.49 -11.14 -26.30
N ASP A 220 8.81 -11.12 -26.11
CA ASP A 220 9.71 -12.24 -26.38
C ASP A 220 10.19 -12.95 -25.10
N LEU A 221 9.44 -12.84 -24.00
CA LEU A 221 9.75 -13.53 -22.76
C LEU A 221 9.78 -15.05 -22.97
N ASP A 222 10.90 -15.71 -22.65
CA ASP A 222 11.00 -17.17 -22.58
C ASP A 222 10.32 -17.69 -21.29
N GLY A 223 8.99 -17.65 -21.30
CA GLY A 223 8.14 -17.94 -20.13
C GLY A 223 6.76 -17.31 -20.26
N GLN A 224 6.09 -17.10 -19.12
CA GLN A 224 4.78 -16.48 -19.06
C GLN A 224 4.77 -15.26 -18.13
N ALA A 225 3.93 -14.28 -18.47
CA ALA A 225 3.62 -13.16 -17.60
C ALA A 225 2.13 -13.15 -17.21
N LEU A 226 1.86 -13.03 -15.91
CA LEU A 226 0.52 -12.81 -15.38
C LEU A 226 0.39 -11.34 -14.98
N VAL A 227 -0.58 -10.64 -15.58
CA VAL A 227 -0.71 -9.19 -15.45
C VAL A 227 -2.02 -8.84 -14.78
N GLY A 228 -1.95 -8.17 -13.63
CA GLY A 228 -3.10 -7.57 -12.97
C GLY A 228 -3.32 -6.14 -13.47
N ILE A 229 -4.36 -5.92 -14.28
CA ILE A 229 -4.65 -4.60 -14.89
C ILE A 229 -5.47 -3.67 -13.99
N GLY A 230 -6.12 -4.21 -12.95
CA GLY A 230 -6.96 -3.44 -12.04
C GLY A 230 -8.24 -2.93 -12.70
N ASP A 231 -8.96 -2.07 -11.97
CA ASP A 231 -10.23 -1.50 -12.43
C ASP A 231 -10.04 -0.18 -13.21
N GLY A 232 -8.83 0.38 -13.18
CA GLY A 232 -8.51 1.68 -13.80
C GLY A 232 -8.05 1.60 -15.25
N VAL A 233 -7.78 0.41 -15.79
CA VAL A 233 -7.30 0.20 -17.17
C VAL A 233 -8.28 -0.69 -17.93
N ASP A 234 -8.59 -0.27 -19.17
CA ASP A 234 -9.33 -1.10 -20.12
C ASP A 234 -8.37 -2.09 -20.81
N GLY A 235 -8.62 -3.38 -20.61
CA GLY A 235 -7.79 -4.45 -21.14
C GLY A 235 -7.95 -4.63 -22.65
N ASP A 236 -9.11 -4.29 -23.20
CA ASP A 236 -9.41 -4.46 -24.63
C ASP A 236 -8.68 -3.41 -25.50
N ALA A 237 -8.23 -2.32 -24.87
CA ALA A 237 -7.42 -1.28 -25.50
C ALA A 237 -5.91 -1.63 -25.57
N LEU A 238 -5.48 -2.74 -24.95
CA LEU A 238 -4.08 -3.13 -24.88
C LEU A 238 -3.70 -4.12 -25.98
N ARG A 239 -2.49 -3.97 -26.53
CA ARG A 239 -1.85 -5.00 -27.35
C ARG A 239 -1.19 -6.01 -26.42
N VAL A 240 -1.70 -7.24 -26.39
CA VAL A 240 -1.28 -8.30 -25.48
C VAL A 240 -0.44 -9.34 -26.24
N PRO A 241 0.85 -9.53 -25.92
CA PRO A 241 1.67 -10.58 -26.51
C PRO A 241 1.21 -11.98 -26.12
N GLY A 242 1.58 -12.99 -26.91
CA GLY A 242 1.22 -14.40 -26.65
C GLY A 242 1.79 -14.97 -25.34
N THR A 243 2.85 -14.37 -24.81
CA THR A 243 3.49 -14.70 -23.52
C THR A 243 2.71 -14.16 -22.31
N VAL A 244 1.70 -13.31 -22.53
CA VAL A 244 1.00 -12.58 -21.48
C VAL A 244 -0.43 -13.08 -21.28
N ARG A 245 -0.84 -13.24 -20.02
CA ARG A 245 -2.26 -13.42 -19.64
C ARG A 245 -2.71 -12.26 -18.75
N LEU A 246 -3.74 -11.55 -19.21
CA LEU A 246 -4.37 -10.48 -18.44
C LEU A 246 -5.38 -11.02 -17.44
N HIS A 247 -5.36 -10.46 -16.25
CA HIS A 247 -6.34 -10.69 -15.19
C HIS A 247 -6.80 -9.34 -14.65
N ARG A 248 -8.08 -9.26 -14.25
CA ARG A 248 -8.58 -8.06 -13.57
C ARG A 248 -7.82 -7.79 -12.28
N ARG A 249 -7.62 -8.83 -11.47
CA ARG A 249 -6.82 -8.82 -10.24
C ARG A 249 -6.06 -10.13 -10.11
N LEU A 250 -4.83 -10.07 -9.60
CA LEU A 250 -4.03 -11.25 -9.25
C LEU A 250 -4.22 -11.58 -7.77
N ASP A 251 -4.37 -12.86 -7.45
CA ASP A 251 -4.16 -13.32 -6.07
C ASP A 251 -2.64 -13.33 -5.82
N HIS A 252 -2.13 -12.25 -5.24
CA HIS A 252 -0.70 -12.15 -4.91
C HIS A 252 -0.23 -13.24 -3.94
N ALA A 253 -1.12 -13.90 -3.17
CA ALA A 253 -0.72 -15.03 -2.34
C ALA A 253 -0.30 -16.24 -3.20
N ASP A 254 -1.07 -16.50 -4.24
CA ASP A 254 -0.85 -17.61 -5.16
C ASP A 254 0.27 -17.29 -6.16
N VAL A 255 0.11 -16.18 -6.88
CA VAL A 255 1.00 -15.83 -8.00
C VAL A 255 2.43 -15.60 -7.53
N LEU A 256 2.64 -14.86 -6.42
CA LEU A 256 4.00 -14.54 -5.97
C LEU A 256 4.72 -15.76 -5.37
N SER A 257 4.01 -16.79 -4.93
CA SER A 257 4.63 -18.03 -4.45
C SER A 257 5.22 -18.87 -5.59
N ARG A 258 4.77 -18.63 -6.82
CA ARG A 258 5.12 -19.35 -8.05
C ARG A 258 6.03 -18.55 -8.99
N ALA A 259 5.97 -17.22 -8.89
CA ALA A 259 6.69 -16.30 -9.76
C ALA A 259 8.20 -16.26 -9.50
N HIS A 260 8.92 -15.63 -10.44
CA HIS A 260 10.37 -15.47 -10.45
C HIS A 260 10.81 -14.01 -10.34
N LEU A 261 9.90 -13.08 -10.66
CA LEU A 261 10.10 -11.63 -10.70
C LEU A 261 8.74 -10.94 -10.53
N LEU A 262 8.72 -9.82 -9.78
CA LEU A 262 7.63 -8.85 -9.83
C LEU A 262 8.05 -7.64 -10.66
N ILE A 263 7.26 -7.26 -11.65
CA ILE A 263 7.29 -5.92 -12.25
C ILE A 263 6.17 -5.10 -11.62
N GLY A 264 6.51 -3.97 -11.03
CA GLY A 264 5.54 -3.16 -10.31
C GLY A 264 5.78 -1.67 -10.45
N HIS A 265 4.73 -0.91 -10.17
CA HIS A 265 4.79 0.54 -10.19
C HIS A 265 5.48 1.17 -8.96
N GLY A 266 5.99 0.35 -8.02
CA GLY A 266 6.52 0.83 -6.73
C GLY A 266 5.46 0.97 -5.63
N GLY A 267 4.36 0.22 -5.72
CA GLY A 267 3.38 0.12 -4.64
C GLY A 267 3.93 -0.66 -3.45
N HIS A 268 3.97 -0.03 -2.27
CA HIS A 268 4.65 -0.54 -1.07
C HIS A 268 4.23 -1.97 -0.67
N ALA A 269 2.93 -2.24 -0.50
CA ALA A 269 2.45 -3.56 -0.08
C ALA A 269 2.81 -4.68 -1.08
N SER A 270 2.74 -4.41 -2.40
CA SER A 270 3.07 -5.42 -3.42
C SER A 270 4.58 -5.67 -3.48
N THR A 271 5.39 -4.61 -3.37
CA THR A 271 6.85 -4.73 -3.29
C THR A 271 7.29 -5.55 -2.08
N LEU A 272 6.79 -5.23 -0.87
CA LEU A 272 7.16 -5.99 0.33
C LEU A 272 6.69 -7.44 0.26
N ARG A 273 5.54 -7.72 -0.36
CA ARG A 273 5.06 -9.09 -0.55
C ARG A 273 5.91 -9.88 -1.55
N ALA A 274 6.37 -9.26 -2.62
CA ALA A 274 7.29 -9.90 -3.56
C ALA A 274 8.64 -10.21 -2.91
N LEU A 275 9.21 -9.25 -2.18
CA LEU A 275 10.44 -9.46 -1.42
C LEU A 275 10.26 -10.55 -0.35
N ALA A 276 9.11 -10.60 0.33
CA ALA A 276 8.77 -11.67 1.26
C ALA A 276 8.60 -13.06 0.62
N ASN A 277 8.54 -13.15 -0.73
CA ASN A 277 8.63 -14.39 -1.50
C ASN A 277 10.01 -14.56 -2.17
N ASP A 278 11.02 -13.81 -1.71
CA ASP A 278 12.39 -13.81 -2.21
C ASP A 278 12.50 -13.43 -3.70
N LEU A 279 11.53 -12.65 -4.20
CA LEU A 279 11.49 -12.23 -5.60
C LEU A 279 12.25 -10.91 -5.78
N PRO A 280 13.15 -10.81 -6.76
CA PRO A 280 13.60 -9.53 -7.25
C PRO A 280 12.42 -8.68 -7.75
N VAL A 281 12.57 -7.35 -7.71
CA VAL A 281 11.51 -6.42 -8.13
C VAL A 281 12.05 -5.43 -9.17
N LEU A 282 11.38 -5.35 -10.33
CA LEU A 282 11.57 -4.28 -11.30
C LEU A 282 10.54 -3.19 -11.04
N VAL A 283 10.99 -1.99 -10.68
CA VAL A 283 10.12 -0.85 -10.38
C VAL A 283 10.11 0.13 -11.55
N LEU A 284 8.93 0.39 -12.10
CA LEU A 284 8.68 1.49 -13.04
C LEU A 284 7.71 2.49 -12.40
N PRO A 285 8.20 3.57 -11.78
CA PRO A 285 7.39 4.41 -10.91
C PRO A 285 6.14 4.97 -11.60
N GLY A 286 4.94 4.62 -11.12
CA GLY A 286 3.71 4.99 -11.82
C GLY A 286 3.45 6.50 -11.91
N HIS A 287 3.90 7.27 -10.91
CA HIS A 287 3.70 8.72 -10.88
C HIS A 287 4.74 9.38 -9.96
N PRO A 288 5.42 10.47 -10.37
CA PRO A 288 6.57 11.03 -9.65
C PRO A 288 6.22 11.64 -8.29
N GLN A 289 4.98 12.09 -8.10
CA GLN A 289 4.51 12.69 -6.84
C GLN A 289 4.00 11.65 -5.82
N LEU A 290 3.99 10.37 -6.18
CA LEU A 290 3.63 9.28 -5.27
C LEU A 290 4.87 8.66 -4.66
N VAL A 291 4.69 7.69 -3.75
CA VAL A 291 5.80 7.01 -3.06
C VAL A 291 6.65 6.14 -4.01
N HIS A 292 6.14 5.90 -5.22
CA HIS A 292 6.67 4.97 -6.19
C HIS A 292 8.17 5.12 -6.49
N PRO A 293 8.72 6.33 -6.74
CA PRO A 293 10.15 6.47 -6.98
C PRO A 293 11.00 6.16 -5.74
N MET A 294 10.50 6.48 -4.53
CA MET A 294 11.22 6.19 -3.29
C MET A 294 11.27 4.70 -2.99
N ILE A 295 10.22 3.96 -3.33
CA ILE A 295 10.23 2.49 -3.25
C ILE A 295 11.23 1.90 -4.25
N GLY A 296 11.24 2.38 -5.49
CA GLY A 296 12.22 1.97 -6.49
C GLY A 296 13.65 2.18 -6.02
N ALA A 297 13.96 3.38 -5.51
CA ALA A 297 15.28 3.69 -4.97
C ALA A 297 15.63 2.81 -3.76
N ALA A 298 14.69 2.54 -2.85
CA ALA A 298 14.93 1.67 -1.70
C ALA A 298 15.23 0.22 -2.12
N VAL A 299 14.50 -0.31 -3.10
CA VAL A 299 14.73 -1.64 -3.67
C VAL A 299 16.11 -1.74 -4.33
N GLU A 300 16.49 -0.72 -5.10
CA GLU A 300 17.77 -0.66 -5.80
C GLU A 300 18.96 -0.52 -4.83
N VAL A 301 18.84 0.34 -3.81
CA VAL A 301 19.84 0.48 -2.73
C VAL A 301 20.01 -0.83 -1.95
N ALA A 302 18.93 -1.57 -1.71
CA ALA A 302 18.99 -2.88 -1.08
C ALA A 302 19.60 -3.97 -1.98
N GLY A 303 19.86 -3.66 -3.26
CA GLY A 303 20.31 -4.62 -4.26
C GLY A 303 19.25 -5.64 -4.67
N ALA A 304 18.02 -5.56 -4.15
CA ALA A 304 16.96 -6.56 -4.33
C ALA A 304 16.15 -6.37 -5.62
N GLY A 305 16.59 -5.49 -6.52
CA GLY A 305 15.89 -5.19 -7.75
C GLY A 305 16.49 -4.00 -8.48
N ARG A 306 15.71 -3.41 -9.40
CA ARG A 306 16.08 -2.23 -10.18
C ARG A 306 14.91 -1.26 -10.30
N ALA A 307 15.20 0.04 -10.33
CA ALA A 307 14.24 1.04 -10.74
C ALA A 307 14.59 1.55 -12.14
N LEU A 308 13.59 1.60 -13.02
CA LEU A 308 13.72 2.16 -14.35
C LEU A 308 12.92 3.46 -14.46
N PRO A 309 13.37 4.44 -15.28
CA PRO A 309 12.55 5.60 -15.62
C PRO A 309 11.15 5.19 -16.09
N PRO A 310 10.10 5.92 -15.69
CA PRO A 310 8.74 5.54 -16.00
C PRO A 310 8.45 5.51 -17.48
N ASP A 311 9.20 6.25 -18.32
CA ASP A 311 9.12 6.36 -19.78
C ASP A 311 10.10 5.41 -20.51
N SER A 312 10.76 4.50 -19.79
CA SER A 312 11.69 3.53 -20.38
C SER A 312 11.06 2.78 -21.55
N PRO A 313 11.81 2.61 -22.66
CA PRO A 313 11.30 1.91 -23.83
C PRO A 313 11.29 0.39 -23.60
N PRO A 314 10.49 -0.37 -24.38
CA PRO A 314 10.31 -1.81 -24.20
C PRO A 314 11.61 -2.62 -24.13
N GLU A 315 12.61 -2.29 -24.95
CA GLU A 315 13.91 -2.98 -24.98
C GLU A 315 14.72 -2.80 -23.69
N VAL A 316 14.59 -1.65 -23.02
CA VAL A 316 15.22 -1.40 -21.72
C VAL A 316 14.49 -2.18 -20.63
N ILE A 317 13.16 -2.28 -20.71
CA ILE A 317 12.36 -3.10 -19.80
C ILE A 317 12.75 -4.58 -19.95
N ALA A 318 12.81 -5.09 -21.19
CA ALA A 318 13.21 -6.46 -21.49
C ALA A 318 14.60 -6.79 -20.94
N ALA A 319 15.58 -5.89 -21.14
CA ALA A 319 16.93 -6.05 -20.60
C ALA A 319 16.93 -6.06 -19.05
N GLY A 320 16.12 -5.22 -18.41
CA GLY A 320 15.94 -5.20 -16.96
C GLY A 320 15.32 -6.51 -16.43
N VAL A 321 14.33 -7.04 -17.13
CA VAL A 321 13.69 -8.33 -16.82
C VAL A 321 14.71 -9.46 -16.92
N ALA A 322 15.44 -9.56 -18.04
CA ALA A 322 16.45 -10.58 -18.25
C ALA A 322 17.54 -10.55 -17.16
N ALA A 323 18.02 -9.36 -16.81
CA ALA A 323 19.04 -9.19 -15.77
C ALA A 323 18.56 -9.62 -14.37
N LEU A 324 17.28 -9.42 -14.05
CA LEU A 324 16.70 -9.83 -12.76
C LEU A 324 16.28 -11.30 -12.73
N LEU A 325 16.01 -11.90 -13.89
CA LEU A 325 15.74 -13.32 -14.01
C LEU A 325 17.01 -14.19 -13.98
N ALA A 326 18.14 -13.65 -14.42
CA ALA A 326 19.43 -14.34 -14.33
C ALA A 326 19.82 -14.67 -12.88
N ASP A 327 20.59 -15.74 -12.70
CA ASP A 327 21.26 -15.99 -11.43
C ASP A 327 22.27 -14.89 -11.16
N GLY A 328 22.22 -14.32 -9.96
CA GLY A 328 23.05 -13.15 -9.65
C GLY A 328 22.75 -12.48 -8.31
N PRO A 329 23.42 -11.35 -8.02
CA PRO A 329 23.36 -10.69 -6.73
C PRO A 329 21.95 -10.23 -6.36
N HIS A 330 21.12 -9.89 -7.34
CA HIS A 330 19.74 -9.43 -7.10
C HIS A 330 18.86 -10.49 -6.42
N ARG A 331 19.00 -11.77 -6.81
CA ARG A 331 18.24 -12.87 -6.19
C ARG A 331 18.68 -13.12 -4.74
N ALA A 332 19.99 -13.12 -4.49
CA ALA A 332 20.53 -13.27 -3.14
C ALA A 332 20.11 -12.11 -2.22
N ALA A 333 20.16 -10.87 -2.73
CA ALA A 333 19.71 -9.70 -1.99
C ALA A 333 18.19 -9.73 -1.72
N ALA A 334 17.37 -10.10 -2.71
CA ALA A 334 15.93 -10.28 -2.53
C ALA A 334 15.62 -11.34 -1.46
N ALA A 335 16.33 -12.46 -1.46
CA ALA A 335 16.18 -13.49 -0.42
C ALA A 335 16.60 -13.02 0.97
N ALA A 336 17.67 -12.23 1.09
CA ALA A 336 18.11 -11.65 2.36
C ALA A 336 17.06 -10.65 2.91
N VAL A 337 16.54 -9.77 2.06
CA VAL A 337 15.45 -8.86 2.42
C VAL A 337 14.18 -9.64 2.77
N GLY A 338 13.85 -10.69 2.01
CA GLY A 338 12.71 -11.56 2.26
C GLY A 338 12.79 -12.26 3.61
N ALA A 339 13.94 -12.81 3.96
CA ALA A 339 14.18 -13.41 5.28
C ALA A 339 14.00 -12.39 6.42
N ARG A 340 14.46 -11.15 6.24
CA ARG A 340 14.26 -10.07 7.22
C ARG A 340 12.79 -9.67 7.35
N ILE A 341 12.05 -9.58 6.24
CA ILE A 341 10.61 -9.30 6.28
C ILE A 341 9.87 -10.43 7.01
N ARG A 342 10.17 -11.70 6.70
CA ARG A 342 9.51 -12.86 7.30
C ARG A 342 9.89 -13.10 8.76
N SER A 343 11.00 -12.55 9.26
CA SER A 343 11.40 -12.70 10.67
C SER A 343 10.55 -11.86 11.63
N ARG A 344 9.66 -11.00 11.10
CA ARG A 344 8.73 -10.17 11.88
C ARG A 344 7.30 -10.45 11.48
N ASP A 345 6.43 -10.63 12.47
CA ASP A 345 4.98 -10.61 12.26
C ASP A 345 4.49 -9.15 12.30
N GLY A 346 4.43 -8.51 11.14
CA GLY A 346 4.05 -7.09 11.04
C GLY A 346 2.62 -6.79 11.48
N ALA A 347 1.69 -7.73 11.27
CA ALA A 347 0.31 -7.58 11.70
C ALA A 347 0.19 -7.81 13.21
N GLY A 348 0.85 -8.86 13.72
CA GLY A 348 0.91 -9.15 15.15
C GLY A 348 1.54 -8.02 15.95
N ALA A 349 2.69 -7.51 15.55
CA ALA A 349 3.35 -6.40 16.23
C ALA A 349 2.50 -5.11 16.21
N ALA A 350 1.77 -4.84 15.13
CA ALA A 350 0.84 -3.71 15.08
C ALA A 350 -0.39 -3.91 15.98
N ALA A 351 -0.89 -5.13 16.09
CA ALA A 351 -1.94 -5.48 17.03
C ALA A 351 -1.46 -5.33 18.48
N ASP A 352 -0.22 -5.74 18.80
CA ASP A 352 0.38 -5.56 20.13
C ASP A 352 0.46 -4.07 20.51
N GLU A 353 0.89 -3.21 19.58
CA GLU A 353 0.93 -1.76 19.79
C GLU A 353 -0.47 -1.19 20.04
N LEU A 354 -1.50 -1.66 19.34
CA LEU A 354 -2.89 -1.25 19.57
C LEU A 354 -3.46 -1.76 20.89
N GLU A 355 -3.16 -3.00 21.26
CA GLU A 355 -3.57 -3.59 22.53
C GLU A 355 -2.93 -2.88 23.72
N SER A 356 -1.69 -2.40 23.57
CA SER A 356 -1.00 -1.59 24.59
C SER A 356 -1.69 -0.26 24.91
N LEU A 357 -2.58 0.20 24.03
CA LEU A 357 -3.36 1.43 24.18
C LEU A 357 -4.74 1.20 24.82
N LEU A 358 -5.13 -0.07 25.03
CA LEU A 358 -6.42 -0.38 25.64
C LEU A 358 -6.45 0.11 27.08
N PRO A 359 -7.61 0.64 27.54
CA PRO A 359 -7.79 0.97 28.95
C PRO A 359 -7.65 -0.31 29.79
N GLY A 360 -6.93 -0.19 30.92
CA GLY A 360 -6.71 -1.29 31.88
C GLY A 360 -7.95 -1.68 32.67
#